data_AF-A0A1H0IX48-F1
#
_entry.id   AF-A0A1H0IX48-F1
#
_cell.length_a   1.000
_cell.length_b   1.000
_cell.length_c   1.000
_cell.angle_alpha   90.00
_cell.angle_beta   90.00
_cell.angle_gamma   90.00
#
_symmetry.space_group_name_H-M   'P 1'
#
loop_
_entity.id
_entity.type
_entity.pdbx_description
1 polymer ?
#
loop_
_entity_poly.entity_id
_entity_poly.type
_entity_poly.pdbx_seq_one_letter_code
_entity_poly.pdbx_strand_id
1 'polypeptide(L)'
;MKNVLSHITTLLLVALGLSLFTLVFFSHFIVPIFPVIAAVFAIYVTRTQRRLLKTKQTPISSLKTGLVKIQGTVEAPKIMETPFFKVQCIGYSYDKANISYNDEGSDYVTSATQHQDFQDFYLVNETGRIKVIADHLNLSFLPAQVKTIHSIKQNESDIRHTERTLKNGDLINVLGNAVRNEQQQFELRAEPKTPLVISTLAIESRTQKGFMAIKYLLPYLLLMYISVNYFLFFAPVKSHIEKNTAFILFSFFGMPVLAVILGVAGNRIGGFLKSFLSNLAGICFGVSILTFPLLCLLFATETEFYRISCIWVSVFFCTTLASIMNYKKLDAIFIN
;
A
#
# COMPACT_ATOMS: atom_id res chain seq x y z
N MET A 1 -38.59 -11.07 20.61
CA MET A 1 -37.42 -11.13 19.69
C MET A 1 -37.73 -10.67 18.27
N LYS A 2 -38.85 -11.06 17.62
CA LYS A 2 -39.17 -10.60 16.24
C LYS A 2 -39.26 -9.07 16.06
N ASN A 3 -39.82 -8.33 17.02
CA ASN A 3 -39.96 -6.86 16.90
C ASN A 3 -38.61 -6.12 16.98
N VAL A 4 -37.65 -6.62 17.76
CA VAL A 4 -36.31 -6.01 17.89
C VAL A 4 -35.49 -6.21 16.61
N LEU A 5 -35.58 -7.40 16.01
CA LEU A 5 -34.90 -7.70 14.74
C LEU A 5 -35.45 -6.85 13.58
N SER A 6 -36.77 -6.61 13.56
CA SER A 6 -37.43 -5.75 12.57
C SER A 6 -36.96 -4.29 12.64
N HIS A 7 -36.78 -3.74 13.84
CA HIS A 7 -36.26 -2.38 14.04
C HIS A 7 -34.80 -2.22 13.61
N ILE A 8 -33.96 -3.25 13.83
CA ILE A 8 -32.56 -3.24 13.38
C ILE A 8 -32.51 -3.28 11.84
N THR A 9 -33.33 -4.11 11.18
CA THR A 9 -33.37 -4.17 9.72
C THR A 9 -33.89 -2.87 9.09
N THR A 10 -34.86 -2.19 9.71
CA THR A 10 -35.34 -0.89 9.23
C THR A 10 -34.31 0.21 9.43
N LEU A 11 -33.61 0.24 10.57
CA LEU A 11 -32.52 1.18 10.79
C LEU A 11 -31.39 0.98 9.77
N LEU A 12 -31.07 -0.27 9.42
CA LEU A 12 -30.03 -0.62 8.47
C LEU A 12 -30.43 -0.24 7.03
N LEU A 13 -31.70 -0.42 6.65
CA LEU A 13 -32.26 0.05 5.38
C LEU A 13 -32.29 1.58 5.28
N VAL A 14 -32.62 2.29 6.36
CA VAL A 14 -32.59 3.75 6.41
C VAL A 14 -31.15 4.28 6.32
N ALA A 15 -30.20 3.66 7.01
CA ALA A 15 -28.78 4.01 6.91
C ALA A 15 -28.22 3.73 5.51
N LEU A 16 -28.60 2.61 4.89
CA LEU A 16 -28.25 2.28 3.50
C LEU A 16 -28.87 3.30 2.52
N GLY A 17 -30.14 3.67 2.72
CA GLY A 17 -30.83 4.67 1.93
C GLY A 17 -30.20 6.06 2.05
N LEU A 18 -29.79 6.47 3.27
CA LEU A 18 -29.11 7.75 3.51
C LEU A 18 -27.67 7.75 2.94
N SER A 19 -26.99 6.61 2.98
CA SER A 19 -25.69 6.38 2.34
C SER A 19 -25.79 6.47 0.82
N LEU A 20 -26.81 5.83 0.22
CA LEU A 20 -27.07 5.90 -1.22
C LEU A 20 -27.48 7.31 -1.64
N PHE A 21 -28.31 7.98 -0.84
CA PHE A 21 -28.72 9.37 -1.05
C PHE A 21 -27.53 10.32 -1.02
N THR A 22 -26.63 10.19 -0.04
CA THR A 22 -25.40 10.99 0.00
C THR A 22 -24.44 10.65 -1.14
N LEU A 23 -24.33 9.37 -1.53
CA LEU A 23 -23.53 8.96 -2.70
C LEU A 23 -24.05 9.60 -4.00
N VAL A 24 -25.36 9.65 -4.21
CA VAL A 24 -25.99 10.19 -5.42
C VAL A 24 -25.91 11.73 -5.45
N PHE A 25 -26.27 12.40 -4.36
CA PHE A 25 -26.33 13.87 -4.30
C PHE A 25 -24.95 14.54 -4.13
N PHE A 26 -23.99 13.88 -3.50
CA PHE A 26 -22.62 14.40 -3.33
C PHE A 26 -21.60 13.79 -4.28
N SER A 27 -22.03 12.94 -5.22
CA SER A 27 -21.20 12.30 -6.25
C SER A 27 -20.23 13.24 -6.97
N HIS A 28 -20.68 14.44 -7.34
CA HIS A 28 -19.85 15.47 -7.97
C HIS A 28 -18.75 15.98 -7.03
N PHE A 29 -18.96 15.96 -5.71
CA PHE A 29 -17.94 16.29 -4.70
C PHE A 29 -17.07 15.09 -4.32
N ILE A 30 -17.49 13.84 -4.58
CA ILE A 30 -16.67 12.65 -4.34
C ILE A 30 -15.42 12.68 -5.23
N VAL A 31 -15.54 13.09 -6.50
CA VAL A 31 -14.41 13.16 -7.45
C VAL A 31 -13.25 14.04 -6.94
N PRO A 32 -13.44 15.29 -6.49
CA PRO A 32 -12.37 16.09 -5.89
C PRO A 32 -11.92 15.57 -4.52
N ILE A 33 -12.86 15.18 -3.64
CA ILE A 33 -12.54 14.93 -2.23
C ILE A 33 -11.81 13.59 -2.05
N PHE A 34 -12.21 12.56 -2.77
CA PHE A 34 -11.69 11.20 -2.57
C PHE A 34 -10.16 11.09 -2.77
N PRO A 35 -9.55 11.62 -3.86
CA PRO A 35 -8.10 11.60 -4.01
C PRO A 35 -7.35 12.33 -2.88
N VAL A 36 -7.93 13.41 -2.34
CA VAL A 36 -7.34 14.15 -1.22
C VAL A 36 -7.39 13.33 0.07
N ILE A 37 -8.54 12.72 0.38
CA ILE A 37 -8.67 11.83 1.54
C ILE A 37 -7.70 10.64 1.41
N ALA A 38 -7.64 10.01 0.23
CA ALA A 38 -6.73 8.90 -0.04
C ALA A 38 -5.25 9.32 0.13
N ALA A 39 -4.87 10.52 -0.30
CA ALA A 39 -3.53 11.05 -0.10
C ALA A 39 -3.22 11.29 1.38
N VAL A 40 -4.14 11.89 2.14
CA VAL A 40 -3.98 12.10 3.59
C VAL A 40 -3.88 10.76 4.33
N PHE A 41 -4.72 9.80 3.98
CA PHE A 41 -4.68 8.45 4.53
C PHE A 41 -3.35 7.75 4.22
N ALA A 42 -2.89 7.80 2.96
CA ALA A 42 -1.60 7.23 2.57
C ALA A 42 -0.44 7.89 3.33
N ILE A 43 -0.47 9.20 3.54
CA ILE A 43 0.52 9.92 4.37
C ILE A 43 0.46 9.39 5.81
N TYR A 44 -0.72 9.26 6.39
CA TYR A 44 -0.87 8.77 7.76
C TYR A 44 -0.31 7.35 7.92
N VAL A 45 -0.72 6.41 7.06
CA VAL A 45 -0.32 4.99 7.12
C VAL A 45 1.18 4.82 6.86
N THR A 46 1.76 5.60 5.94
CA THR A 46 3.18 5.48 5.58
C THR A 46 4.12 6.29 6.50
N ARG A 47 3.62 6.90 7.58
CA ARG A 47 4.41 7.77 8.47
C ARG A 47 5.65 7.07 9.02
N THR A 48 5.51 5.82 9.48
CA THR A 48 6.61 5.04 10.08
C THR A 48 7.68 4.68 9.05
N GLN A 49 7.26 4.19 7.87
CA GLN A 49 8.16 3.89 6.75
C GLN A 49 8.96 5.14 6.33
N ARG A 50 8.28 6.29 6.22
CA ARG A 50 8.93 7.55 5.86
C ARG A 50 9.90 8.03 6.94
N ARG A 51 9.58 7.84 8.23
CA ARG A 51 10.50 8.16 9.33
C ARG A 51 11.76 7.28 9.25
N LEU A 52 11.58 5.97 9.06
CA LEU A 52 12.69 5.01 8.93
C LEU A 52 13.63 5.36 7.75
N LEU A 53 13.06 5.69 6.59
CA LEU A 53 13.84 6.06 5.41
C LEU A 53 14.54 7.43 5.53
N LYS A 54 13.90 8.41 6.17
CA LYS A 54 14.47 9.77 6.32
C LYS A 54 15.61 9.83 7.35
N THR A 55 15.55 9.00 8.40
CA THR A 55 16.59 8.97 9.42
C THR A 55 17.86 8.37 8.83
N LYS A 56 18.98 9.10 8.88
CA LYS A 56 20.28 8.59 8.43
C LYS A 56 20.81 7.55 9.41
N GLN A 57 21.56 6.59 8.90
CA GLN A 57 22.26 5.62 9.74
C GLN A 57 23.28 6.36 10.63
N THR A 58 23.31 5.99 11.90
CA THR A 58 24.20 6.59 12.91
C THR A 58 25.19 5.52 13.37
N PRO A 59 26.51 5.77 13.26
CA PRO A 59 27.53 4.87 13.82
C PRO A 59 27.36 4.70 15.33
N ILE A 60 27.52 3.48 15.83
CA ILE A 60 27.43 3.16 17.27
C ILE A 60 28.48 3.95 18.06
N SER A 61 29.67 4.16 17.49
CA SER A 61 30.76 4.95 18.09
C SER A 61 30.46 6.43 18.28
N SER A 62 29.43 6.99 17.61
CA SER A 62 29.10 8.42 17.62
C SER A 62 27.68 8.71 18.11
N LEU A 63 27.14 7.81 18.94
CA LEU A 63 25.79 7.95 19.46
C LEU A 63 25.62 9.16 20.35
N LYS A 64 24.49 9.82 20.17
CA LYS A 64 23.96 10.87 21.04
C LYS A 64 22.58 10.41 21.51
N THR A 65 22.17 10.92 22.66
CA THR A 65 20.81 10.68 23.15
C THR A 65 19.79 11.20 22.14
N GLY A 66 18.76 10.41 21.83
CA GLY A 66 17.74 10.79 20.86
C GLY A 66 17.46 9.70 19.83
N LEU A 67 16.59 10.03 18.87
CA LEU A 67 16.19 9.11 17.81
C LEU A 67 17.35 8.83 16.86
N VAL A 68 17.72 7.56 16.73
CA VAL A 68 18.78 7.07 15.85
C VAL A 68 18.30 5.89 15.01
N LYS A 69 18.94 5.70 13.86
CA LYS A 69 18.82 4.49 13.04
C LYS A 69 20.15 3.77 13.04
N ILE A 70 20.19 2.52 13.52
CA ILE A 70 21.41 1.71 13.57
C ILE A 70 21.23 0.49 12.67
N GLN A 71 22.20 0.24 11.82
CA GLN A 71 22.30 -1.01 11.06
C GLN A 71 23.27 -1.95 11.78
N GLY A 72 22.90 -3.21 11.94
CA GLY A 72 23.82 -4.19 12.50
C GLY A 72 23.31 -5.61 12.39
N THR A 73 24.22 -6.54 12.67
CA THR A 73 23.94 -7.96 12.80
C THR A 73 23.38 -8.21 14.19
N VAL A 74 22.31 -9.00 14.25
CA VAL A 74 21.65 -9.40 15.49
C VAL A 74 22.46 -10.46 16.22
N GLU A 75 22.69 -10.23 17.52
CA GLU A 75 23.28 -11.20 18.44
C GLU A 75 22.43 -11.33 19.71
N ALA A 76 21.91 -12.53 20.00
CA ALA A 76 21.18 -12.80 21.24
C ALA A 76 21.61 -14.13 21.89
N PRO A 77 21.51 -14.23 23.23
CA PRO A 77 21.96 -15.42 23.96
C PRO A 77 20.97 -16.59 23.90
N LYS A 78 19.66 -16.32 23.90
CA LYS A 78 18.63 -17.37 23.86
C LYS A 78 18.15 -17.58 22.44
N ILE A 79 17.75 -18.81 22.13
CA ILE A 79 16.98 -19.12 20.93
C ILE A 79 15.60 -19.58 21.38
N MET A 80 14.59 -19.15 20.66
CA MET A 80 13.19 -19.47 20.84
C MET A 80 12.67 -20.11 19.56
N GLU A 81 11.52 -20.75 19.65
CA GLU A 81 10.89 -21.41 18.52
C GLU A 81 9.50 -20.84 18.30
N THR A 82 9.16 -20.56 17.05
CA THR A 82 7.86 -20.01 16.73
C THR A 82 6.73 -21.03 16.94
N PRO A 83 5.52 -20.58 17.32
CA PRO A 83 4.45 -21.49 17.72
C PRO A 83 3.96 -22.40 16.59
N PHE A 84 3.88 -21.90 15.35
CA PHE A 84 3.31 -22.62 14.22
C PHE A 84 4.35 -23.15 13.24
N PHE A 85 5.24 -22.29 12.70
CA PHE A 85 6.21 -22.73 11.69
C PHE A 85 7.44 -23.43 12.28
N LYS A 86 7.58 -23.48 13.62
CA LYS A 86 8.68 -24.17 14.31
C LYS A 86 10.05 -23.61 13.92
N VAL A 87 10.12 -22.30 13.72
CA VAL A 87 11.33 -21.61 13.27
C VAL A 87 12.13 -21.13 14.47
N GLN A 88 13.41 -21.47 14.52
CA GLN A 88 14.35 -20.92 15.49
C GLN A 88 14.57 -19.42 15.25
N CYS A 89 14.33 -18.62 16.28
CA CYS A 89 14.38 -17.16 16.24
C CYS A 89 14.74 -16.59 17.62
N ILE A 90 15.00 -15.30 17.68
CA ILE A 90 15.26 -14.56 18.93
C ILE A 90 14.06 -13.71 19.35
N GLY A 91 13.07 -13.56 18.47
CA GLY A 91 11.82 -12.88 18.73
C GLY A 91 10.86 -13.05 17.56
N TYR A 92 9.56 -13.05 17.84
CA TYR A 92 8.55 -13.26 16.82
C TYR A 92 7.24 -12.51 17.09
N SER A 93 6.50 -12.25 16.02
CA SER A 93 5.08 -11.90 16.08
C SER A 93 4.28 -12.96 15.35
N TYR A 94 3.29 -13.54 16.03
CA TYR A 94 2.41 -14.57 15.52
C TYR A 94 0.96 -14.09 15.53
N ASP A 95 0.31 -14.14 14.37
CA ASP A 95 -1.10 -13.83 14.20
C ASP A 95 -1.83 -15.10 13.72
N LYS A 96 -2.84 -15.54 14.48
CA LYS A 96 -3.77 -16.60 14.09
C LYS A 96 -5.11 -15.97 13.75
N ALA A 97 -5.52 -16.03 12.50
CA ALA A 97 -6.76 -15.45 12.01
C ALA A 97 -7.71 -16.54 11.52
N ASN A 98 -8.96 -16.52 11.98
CA ASN A 98 -10.04 -17.29 11.39
C ASN A 98 -10.53 -16.56 10.14
N ILE A 99 -10.60 -17.28 9.04
CA ILE A 99 -10.94 -16.81 7.71
C ILE A 99 -12.28 -17.44 7.32
N SER A 100 -13.18 -16.60 6.84
CA SER A 100 -14.43 -17.04 6.25
C SER A 100 -14.54 -16.47 4.85
N TYR A 101 -15.34 -17.11 4.02
CA TYR A 101 -15.53 -16.72 2.63
C TYR A 101 -16.95 -16.24 2.47
N ASN A 102 -17.12 -15.12 1.77
CA ASN A 102 -18.46 -14.71 1.33
C ASN A 102 -18.87 -15.55 0.10
N ASP A 103 -20.14 -15.40 -0.31
CA ASP A 103 -20.70 -16.12 -1.45
C ASP A 103 -19.98 -15.81 -2.79
N GLU A 104 -19.21 -14.73 -2.83
CA GLU A 104 -18.38 -14.30 -3.96
C GLU A 104 -16.95 -14.89 -3.92
N GLY A 105 -16.63 -15.70 -2.91
CA GLY A 105 -15.33 -16.35 -2.73
C GLY A 105 -14.21 -15.45 -2.20
N SER A 106 -14.52 -14.22 -1.80
CA SER A 106 -13.56 -13.33 -1.13
C SER A 106 -13.41 -13.68 0.35
N ASP A 107 -12.18 -13.66 0.84
CA ASP A 107 -11.84 -14.02 2.20
C ASP A 107 -11.93 -12.81 3.13
N TYR A 108 -12.48 -13.01 4.33
CA TYR A 108 -12.48 -12.00 5.38
C TYR A 108 -12.11 -12.61 6.73
N VAL A 109 -11.44 -11.81 7.55
CA VAL A 109 -11.01 -12.23 8.89
C VAL A 109 -12.18 -12.07 9.85
N THR A 110 -12.63 -13.16 10.47
CA THR A 110 -13.71 -13.15 11.47
C THR A 110 -13.20 -12.89 12.88
N SER A 111 -12.01 -13.41 13.20
CA SER A 111 -11.35 -13.17 14.48
C SER A 111 -9.85 -13.36 14.32
N ALA A 112 -9.05 -12.57 15.03
CA ALA A 112 -7.61 -12.71 15.06
C ALA A 112 -7.10 -12.74 16.51
N THR A 113 -6.16 -13.64 16.79
CA THR A 113 -5.39 -13.66 18.03
C THR A 113 -3.94 -13.35 17.70
N GLN A 114 -3.38 -12.38 18.40
CA GLN A 114 -1.98 -11.98 18.24
C GLN A 114 -1.19 -12.40 19.48
N HIS A 115 -0.02 -12.97 19.25
CA HIS A 115 0.95 -13.31 20.27
C HIS A 115 2.33 -12.80 19.85
N GLN A 116 3.05 -12.22 20.79
CA GLN A 116 4.38 -11.67 20.56
C GLN A 116 5.28 -12.09 21.72
N ASP A 117 6.49 -12.49 21.40
CA ASP A 117 7.48 -12.86 22.39
C ASP A 117 8.87 -12.42 21.91
N PHE A 118 9.60 -11.75 22.80
CA PHE A 118 10.84 -11.05 22.51
C PHE A 118 11.83 -11.19 23.67
N GLN A 119 13.10 -11.04 23.35
CA GLN A 119 14.17 -10.89 24.34
C GLN A 119 15.06 -9.70 23.95
N ASP A 120 15.76 -9.15 24.95
CA ASP A 120 16.85 -8.22 24.71
C ASP A 120 17.94 -8.85 23.83
N PHE A 121 18.47 -8.06 22.92
CA PHE A 121 19.53 -8.51 22.01
C PHE A 121 20.55 -7.40 21.78
N TYR A 122 21.62 -7.73 21.07
CA TYR A 122 22.66 -6.79 20.67
C TYR A 122 22.64 -6.58 19.17
N LEU A 123 22.93 -5.35 18.76
CA LEU A 123 23.32 -5.04 17.39
C LEU A 123 24.82 -4.86 17.34
N VAL A 124 25.47 -5.56 16.42
CA VAL A 124 26.90 -5.51 16.19
C VAL A 124 27.19 -5.03 14.78
N ASN A 125 28.07 -4.06 14.64
CA ASN A 125 28.62 -3.63 13.36
C ASN A 125 30.08 -3.17 13.54
N GLU A 126 30.71 -2.71 12.46
CA GLU A 126 32.11 -2.24 12.47
C GLU A 126 32.38 -1.10 13.47
N THR A 127 31.35 -0.37 13.88
CA THR A 127 31.44 0.82 14.73
C THR A 127 31.18 0.51 16.21
N GLY A 128 30.82 -0.73 16.55
CA GLY A 128 30.68 -1.18 17.93
C GLY A 128 29.54 -2.15 18.16
N ARG A 129 29.15 -2.26 19.44
CA ARG A 129 28.07 -3.12 19.94
C ARG A 129 27.13 -2.31 20.82
N ILE A 130 25.83 -2.42 20.58
CA ILE A 130 24.80 -1.74 21.39
C ILE A 130 23.70 -2.71 21.80
N LYS A 131 23.23 -2.58 23.04
CA LYS A 131 22.09 -3.34 23.56
C LYS A 131 20.77 -2.74 23.09
N VAL A 132 19.84 -3.59 22.69
CA VAL A 132 18.46 -3.23 22.34
C VAL A 132 17.53 -3.83 23.39
N ILE A 133 16.76 -2.98 24.06
CA ILE A 133 15.78 -3.36 25.06
C ILE A 133 14.46 -3.70 24.36
N ALA A 134 14.01 -4.95 24.49
CA ALA A 134 12.95 -5.52 23.67
C ALA A 134 11.54 -5.41 24.26
N ASP A 135 11.26 -4.33 25.00
CA ASP A 135 9.95 -4.12 25.65
C ASP A 135 8.81 -3.96 24.62
N HIS A 136 9.07 -3.19 23.56
CA HIS A 136 8.10 -2.87 22.51
C HIS A 136 8.75 -2.83 21.13
N LEU A 137 8.74 -3.97 20.43
CA LEU A 137 9.26 -4.11 19.07
C LEU A 137 8.12 -4.11 18.03
N ASN A 138 8.34 -3.41 16.92
CA ASN A 138 7.49 -3.48 15.74
C ASN A 138 8.20 -4.28 14.64
N LEU A 139 7.76 -5.52 14.45
CA LEU A 139 8.27 -6.44 13.43
C LEU A 139 7.53 -6.34 12.08
N SER A 140 6.62 -5.38 11.89
CA SER A 140 5.79 -5.29 10.68
C SER A 140 6.59 -5.10 9.39
N PHE A 141 7.85 -4.64 9.48
CA PHE A 141 8.77 -4.48 8.35
C PHE A 141 9.78 -5.63 8.24
N LEU A 142 9.44 -6.79 8.78
CA LEU A 142 10.09 -8.08 8.52
C LEU A 142 9.23 -8.93 7.56
N PRO A 143 9.85 -9.84 6.80
CA PRO A 143 9.11 -10.76 5.93
C PRO A 143 8.15 -11.63 6.76
N ALA A 144 6.94 -11.83 6.23
CA ALA A 144 5.90 -12.64 6.85
C ALA A 144 5.84 -14.03 6.19
N GLN A 145 5.86 -15.07 7.00
CA GLN A 145 5.52 -16.43 6.62
C GLN A 145 4.03 -16.63 6.84
N VAL A 146 3.30 -17.07 5.81
CA VAL A 146 1.84 -17.21 5.85
C VAL A 146 1.43 -18.61 5.38
N LYS A 147 0.57 -19.27 6.14
CA LYS A 147 -0.05 -20.55 5.77
C LYS A 147 -1.51 -20.55 6.18
N THR A 148 -2.38 -20.89 5.23
CA THR A 148 -3.81 -21.09 5.49
C THR A 148 -4.08 -22.59 5.57
N ILE A 149 -4.74 -23.02 6.64
CA ILE A 149 -5.25 -24.36 6.82
C ILE A 149 -6.73 -24.33 6.48
N HIS A 150 -7.11 -25.08 5.44
CA HIS A 150 -8.48 -25.20 4.98
C HIS A 150 -9.22 -26.24 5.82
N SER A 151 -10.40 -25.90 6.35
CA SER A 151 -11.26 -26.89 7.00
C SER A 151 -12.02 -27.69 5.94
N ILE A 152 -12.13 -29.00 6.16
CA ILE A 152 -12.86 -29.92 5.28
C ILE A 152 -14.37 -29.86 5.58
N LYS A 153 -14.77 -29.32 6.74
CA LYS A 153 -16.18 -29.23 7.14
C LYS A 153 -16.79 -27.91 6.67
N GLN A 154 -17.95 -27.99 6.02
CA GLN A 154 -18.68 -26.84 5.44
C GLN A 154 -19.05 -25.69 6.41
N ASN A 155 -18.90 -25.86 7.73
CA ASN A 155 -19.27 -24.86 8.75
C ASN A 155 -18.11 -24.41 9.63
N GLU A 156 -16.88 -24.82 9.35
CA GLU A 156 -15.70 -24.38 10.09
C GLU A 156 -14.92 -23.36 9.28
N SER A 157 -14.47 -22.28 9.94
CA SER A 157 -13.64 -21.27 9.31
C SER A 157 -12.24 -21.81 9.03
N ASP A 158 -11.65 -21.37 7.94
CA ASP A 158 -10.26 -21.62 7.63
C ASP A 158 -9.38 -20.87 8.63
N ILE A 159 -8.16 -21.35 8.86
CA ILE A 159 -7.25 -20.73 9.83
C ILE A 159 -5.98 -20.27 9.11
N ARG A 160 -5.75 -18.97 9.09
CA ARG A 160 -4.52 -18.35 8.58
C ARG A 160 -3.55 -18.10 9.73
N HIS A 161 -2.38 -18.69 9.60
CA HIS A 161 -1.24 -18.49 10.47
C HIS A 161 -0.26 -17.54 9.78
N THR A 162 0.10 -16.44 10.45
CA THR A 162 1.10 -15.48 9.97
C THR A 162 2.18 -15.32 11.04
N GLU A 163 3.45 -15.51 10.66
CA GLU A 163 4.59 -15.30 11.56
C GLU A 163 5.61 -14.36 10.93
N ARG A 164 6.16 -13.46 11.74
CA ARG A 164 7.37 -12.71 11.43
C ARG A 164 8.41 -13.02 12.49
N THR A 165 9.63 -13.27 12.05
CA THR A 165 10.72 -13.75 12.93
C THR A 165 11.93 -12.87 12.80
N LEU A 166 12.58 -12.60 13.92
CA LEU A 166 13.91 -12.03 13.98
C LEU A 166 14.89 -13.13 14.37
N LYS A 167 15.96 -13.36 13.60
CA LYS A 167 16.92 -14.45 13.84
C LYS A 167 18.29 -13.92 14.25
N ASN A 168 19.04 -14.78 14.91
CA ASN A 168 20.44 -14.51 15.19
C ASN A 168 21.21 -14.45 13.86
N GLY A 169 22.10 -13.47 13.69
CA GLY A 169 22.82 -13.24 12.44
C GLY A 169 22.08 -12.43 11.38
N ASP A 170 20.82 -12.04 11.60
CA ASP A 170 20.09 -11.19 10.66
C ASP A 170 20.72 -9.79 10.59
N LEU A 171 20.94 -9.28 9.38
CA LEU A 171 21.35 -7.89 9.14
C LEU A 171 20.11 -6.99 9.04
N ILE A 172 19.90 -6.15 10.05
CA ILE A 172 18.69 -5.31 10.18
C ILE A 172 19.02 -3.84 10.43
N ASN A 173 18.04 -2.98 10.15
CA ASN A 173 17.99 -1.60 10.60
C ASN A 173 17.02 -1.48 11.78
N VAL A 174 17.45 -0.86 12.87
CA VAL A 174 16.62 -0.53 14.03
C VAL A 174 16.53 0.98 14.17
N LEU A 175 15.30 1.48 14.11
CA LEU A 175 14.98 2.87 14.44
C LEU A 175 14.45 2.92 15.88
N GLY A 176 15.17 3.64 16.75
CA GLY A 176 14.88 3.70 18.17
C GLY A 176 15.46 4.92 18.86
N ASN A 177 15.16 5.08 20.14
CA ASN A 177 15.73 6.15 20.95
C ASN A 177 16.99 5.62 21.66
N ALA A 178 18.14 6.23 21.39
CA ALA A 178 19.36 5.98 22.15
C ALA A 178 19.28 6.72 23.48
N VAL A 179 19.42 5.99 24.58
CA VAL A 179 19.42 6.52 25.94
C VAL A 179 20.63 5.99 26.69
N ARG A 180 21.10 6.73 27.70
CA ARG A 180 22.16 6.26 28.59
C ARG A 180 21.53 5.51 29.76
N ASN A 181 22.04 4.32 30.05
CA ASN A 181 21.68 3.59 31.26
C ASN A 181 22.41 4.19 32.49
N GLU A 182 22.16 3.61 33.67
CA GLU A 182 22.79 4.01 34.93
C GLU A 182 24.33 3.93 34.88
N GLN A 183 24.86 3.02 34.06
CA GLN A 183 26.30 2.81 33.85
C GLN A 183 26.90 3.72 32.77
N GLN A 184 26.17 4.75 32.32
CA GLN A 184 26.57 5.68 31.25
C GLN A 184 26.82 5.03 29.87
N GLN A 185 26.36 3.80 29.67
CA GLN A 185 26.41 3.11 28.38
C GLN A 185 25.14 3.39 27.58
N PHE A 186 25.27 3.49 26.26
CA PHE A 186 24.12 3.67 25.38
C PHE A 186 23.36 2.35 25.18
N GLU A 187 22.04 2.42 25.29
CA GLU A 187 21.10 1.37 24.92
C GLU A 187 20.00 1.93 24.01
N LEU A 188 19.47 1.10 23.12
CA LEU A 188 18.28 1.43 22.34
C LEU A 188 17.04 0.99 23.08
N ARG A 189 16.12 1.93 23.31
CA ARG A 189 14.85 1.66 23.99
C ARG A 189 13.67 2.24 23.20
N ALA A 190 12.52 1.61 23.32
CA ALA A 190 11.26 2.18 22.87
C ALA A 190 10.88 3.39 23.72
N GLU A 191 10.18 4.36 23.13
CA GLU A 191 9.47 5.37 23.93
C GLU A 191 8.06 4.86 24.24
N PRO A 192 7.40 5.32 25.32
CA PRO A 192 6.07 4.83 25.73
C PRO A 192 5.00 4.87 24.63
N LYS A 193 5.15 5.77 23.64
CA LYS A 193 4.23 5.93 22.50
C LYS A 193 4.83 5.52 21.16
N THR A 194 6.12 5.19 21.09
CA THR A 194 6.78 4.82 19.84
C THR A 194 7.60 3.53 19.99
N PRO A 195 7.16 2.40 19.41
CA PRO A 195 7.92 1.15 19.48
C PRO A 195 9.21 1.27 18.67
N LEU A 196 10.18 0.41 19.01
CA LEU A 196 11.37 0.20 18.20
C LEU A 196 10.95 -0.41 16.86
N VAL A 197 11.35 0.22 15.76
CA VAL A 197 10.98 -0.24 14.42
C VAL A 197 12.13 -1.03 13.83
N ILE A 198 11.86 -2.29 13.49
CA ILE A 198 12.84 -3.21 12.91
C ILE A 198 12.50 -3.44 11.43
N SER A 199 13.47 -3.26 10.55
CA SER A 199 13.32 -3.54 9.12
C SER A 199 14.55 -4.21 8.52
N THR A 200 14.34 -5.03 7.48
CA THR A 200 15.43 -5.53 6.65
C THR A 200 15.81 -4.53 5.55
N LEU A 201 17.04 -4.62 5.05
CA LEU A 201 17.50 -3.82 3.90
C LEU A 201 16.62 -4.03 2.65
N ALA A 202 16.14 -5.25 2.42
CA ALA A 202 15.30 -5.58 1.28
C ALA A 202 13.94 -4.85 1.32
N ILE A 203 13.33 -4.75 2.50
CA ILE A 203 12.06 -4.06 2.67
C ILE A 203 12.27 -2.54 2.59
N GLU A 204 13.35 -2.02 3.18
CA GLU A 204 13.70 -0.60 3.10
C GLU A 204 13.97 -0.16 1.64
N SER A 205 14.76 -0.93 0.90
CA SER A 205 15.09 -0.63 -0.50
C SER A 205 13.85 -0.68 -1.40
N ARG A 206 12.97 -1.69 -1.24
CA ARG A 206 11.69 -1.78 -1.95
C ARG A 206 10.81 -0.58 -1.66
N THR A 207 10.72 -0.17 -0.41
CA THR A 207 9.92 0.99 0.01
C THR A 207 10.50 2.30 -0.55
N GLN A 208 11.82 2.45 -0.53
CA GLN A 208 12.53 3.59 -1.12
C GLN A 208 12.25 3.70 -2.63
N LYS A 209 12.37 2.59 -3.37
CA LYS A 209 12.05 2.50 -4.80
C LYS A 209 10.61 2.96 -5.07
N GLY A 210 9.64 2.49 -4.27
CA GLY A 210 8.24 2.91 -4.35
C GLY A 210 8.04 4.42 -4.16
N PHE A 211 8.67 5.02 -3.13
CA PHE A 211 8.57 6.47 -2.91
C PHE A 211 9.27 7.28 -4.01
N MET A 212 10.37 6.79 -4.57
CA MET A 212 11.03 7.43 -5.71
C MET A 212 10.12 7.42 -6.95
N ALA A 213 9.46 6.28 -7.24
CA ALA A 213 8.50 6.18 -8.32
C ALA A 213 7.33 7.16 -8.13
N ILE A 214 6.74 7.22 -6.92
CA ILE A 214 5.68 8.19 -6.59
C ILE A 214 6.16 9.63 -6.78
N LYS A 215 7.38 9.96 -6.35
CA LYS A 215 7.95 11.31 -6.52
C LYS A 215 8.03 11.72 -8.00
N TYR A 216 8.38 10.81 -8.89
CA TYR A 216 8.45 11.07 -10.33
C TYR A 216 7.07 11.19 -10.99
N LEU A 217 6.08 10.45 -10.49
CA LEU A 217 4.71 10.47 -11.00
C LEU A 217 3.85 11.62 -10.42
N LEU A 218 4.17 12.11 -9.23
CA LEU A 218 3.41 13.13 -8.51
C LEU A 218 3.02 14.36 -9.33
N PRO A 219 3.90 15.03 -10.11
CA PRO A 219 3.49 16.20 -10.89
C PRO A 219 2.40 15.88 -11.92
N TYR A 220 2.40 14.68 -12.49
CA TYR A 220 1.39 14.25 -13.46
C TYR A 220 0.09 13.84 -12.78
N LEU A 221 0.15 13.28 -11.57
CA LEU A 221 -1.03 13.02 -10.74
C LEU A 221 -1.71 14.33 -10.34
N LEU A 222 -0.92 15.37 -9.98
CA LEU A 222 -1.45 16.70 -9.68
C LEU A 222 -2.05 17.37 -10.92
N LEU A 223 -1.37 17.30 -12.06
CA LEU A 223 -1.88 17.83 -13.33
C LEU A 223 -3.20 17.16 -13.70
N MET A 224 -3.25 15.82 -13.64
CA MET A 224 -4.46 15.05 -13.89
C MET A 224 -5.58 15.44 -12.93
N TYR A 225 -5.31 15.56 -11.63
CA TYR A 225 -6.30 16.02 -10.64
C TYR A 225 -6.86 17.39 -10.98
N ILE A 226 -6.01 18.37 -11.32
CA ILE A 226 -6.44 19.71 -11.69
C ILE A 226 -7.27 19.67 -12.97
N SER A 227 -6.84 18.95 -14.00
CA SER A 227 -7.55 18.83 -15.29
C SER A 227 -8.93 18.19 -15.11
N VAL A 228 -9.03 17.08 -14.37
CA VAL A 228 -10.32 16.41 -14.11
C VAL A 228 -11.29 17.36 -13.40
N ASN A 229 -10.84 18.06 -12.36
CA ASN A 229 -11.68 19.01 -11.63
C ASN A 229 -12.05 20.24 -12.47
N TYR A 230 -11.13 20.73 -13.30
CA TYR A 230 -11.43 21.81 -14.23
C TYR A 230 -12.57 21.44 -15.18
N PHE A 231 -12.51 20.26 -15.81
CA PHE A 231 -13.56 19.81 -16.73
C PHE A 231 -14.87 19.43 -16.02
N LEU A 232 -14.80 18.99 -14.76
CA LEU A 232 -15.98 18.67 -13.98
C LEU A 232 -16.78 19.91 -13.56
N PHE A 233 -16.11 20.99 -13.15
CA PHE A 233 -16.77 22.17 -12.57
C PHE A 233 -16.82 23.40 -13.47
N PHE A 234 -15.77 23.64 -14.25
CA PHE A 234 -15.54 24.93 -14.91
C PHE A 234 -15.64 24.88 -16.44
N ALA A 235 -15.67 23.68 -17.05
CA ALA A 235 -15.76 23.58 -18.50
C ALA A 235 -17.11 24.12 -19.02
N PRO A 236 -17.08 24.99 -20.05
CA PRO A 236 -18.28 25.56 -20.63
C PRO A 236 -19.12 24.46 -21.31
N VAL A 237 -20.40 24.43 -20.97
CA VAL A 237 -21.43 23.43 -21.36
C VAL A 237 -21.84 23.49 -22.85
N LYS A 238 -21.24 24.36 -23.66
CA LYS A 238 -21.87 24.80 -24.92
C LYS A 238 -21.62 23.92 -26.16
N SER A 239 -21.17 22.67 -26.01
CA SER A 239 -21.02 21.76 -27.16
C SER A 239 -21.99 20.59 -27.03
N HIS A 240 -23.06 20.60 -27.83
CA HIS A 240 -23.93 19.43 -28.02
C HIS A 240 -23.17 18.38 -28.84
N ILE A 241 -22.27 17.66 -28.16
CA ILE A 241 -21.72 16.42 -28.71
C ILE A 241 -22.70 15.31 -28.37
N GLU A 242 -23.27 14.70 -29.40
CA GLU A 242 -24.15 13.54 -29.23
C GLU A 242 -23.40 12.38 -28.54
N LYS A 243 -24.14 11.63 -27.74
CA LYS A 243 -23.61 10.48 -27.01
C LYS A 243 -23.08 9.44 -28.01
N ASN A 244 -21.76 9.21 -27.98
CA ASN A 244 -21.13 8.21 -28.84
C ASN A 244 -20.99 6.87 -28.11
N THR A 245 -21.89 5.93 -28.42
CA THR A 245 -21.88 4.58 -27.84
C THR A 245 -20.56 3.84 -28.10
N ALA A 246 -19.93 4.03 -29.27
CA ALA A 246 -18.68 3.38 -29.60
C ALA A 246 -17.53 3.86 -28.68
N PHE A 247 -17.47 5.16 -28.39
CA PHE A 247 -16.51 5.71 -27.42
C PHE A 247 -16.70 5.10 -26.03
N ILE A 248 -17.95 4.97 -25.57
CA ILE A 248 -18.26 4.38 -24.25
C ILE A 248 -17.76 2.94 -24.18
N LEU A 249 -18.13 2.12 -25.16
CA LEU A 249 -17.71 0.72 -25.23
C LEU A 249 -16.19 0.59 -25.35
N PHE A 250 -15.56 1.45 -26.14
CA PHE A 250 -14.11 1.48 -26.28
C PHE A 250 -13.42 1.84 -24.95
N SER A 251 -13.89 2.86 -24.24
CA SER A 251 -13.28 3.28 -22.98
C SER A 251 -13.43 2.23 -21.86
N PHE A 252 -14.57 1.52 -21.79
CA PHE A 252 -14.81 0.49 -20.79
C PHE A 252 -14.14 -0.85 -21.11
N PHE A 253 -14.24 -1.30 -22.36
CA PHE A 253 -13.82 -2.66 -22.75
C PHE A 253 -12.69 -2.65 -23.78
N GLY A 254 -12.73 -1.72 -24.73
CA GLY A 254 -11.72 -1.63 -25.79
C GLY A 254 -10.32 -1.34 -25.27
N MET A 255 -10.16 -0.39 -24.34
CA MET A 255 -8.87 0.01 -23.78
C MET A 255 -8.17 -1.10 -22.98
N PRO A 256 -8.86 -1.82 -22.06
CA PRO A 256 -8.28 -3.00 -21.40
C PRO A 256 -7.89 -4.10 -22.39
N VAL A 257 -8.76 -4.41 -23.35
CA VAL A 257 -8.50 -5.46 -24.35
C VAL A 257 -7.30 -5.07 -25.22
N LEU A 258 -7.22 -3.82 -25.65
CA LEU A 258 -6.11 -3.28 -26.41
C LEU A 258 -4.80 -3.37 -25.61
N ALA A 259 -4.84 -3.05 -24.30
CA ALA A 259 -3.68 -3.19 -23.43
C ALA A 259 -3.15 -4.63 -23.38
N VAL A 260 -4.04 -5.62 -23.26
CA VAL A 260 -3.68 -7.04 -23.26
C VAL A 260 -3.09 -7.46 -24.61
N ILE A 261 -3.75 -7.10 -25.72
CA ILE A 261 -3.28 -7.44 -27.07
C ILE A 261 -1.89 -6.85 -27.32
N LEU A 262 -1.68 -5.57 -27.00
CA LEU A 262 -0.39 -4.89 -27.15
C LEU A 262 0.69 -5.50 -26.25
N GLY A 263 0.34 -5.90 -25.02
CA GLY A 263 1.26 -6.56 -24.10
C GLY A 263 1.71 -7.92 -24.61
N VAL A 264 0.77 -8.74 -25.10
CA VAL A 264 1.07 -10.05 -25.70
C VAL A 264 1.88 -9.90 -26.99
N ALA A 265 1.49 -8.97 -27.87
CA ALA A 265 2.22 -8.70 -29.11
C ALA A 265 3.65 -8.19 -28.83
N GLY A 266 3.80 -7.28 -27.87
CA GLY A 266 5.10 -6.76 -27.44
C GLY A 266 6.01 -7.86 -26.92
N ASN A 267 5.48 -8.84 -26.19
CA ASN A 267 6.30 -9.95 -25.68
C ASN A 267 6.76 -10.94 -26.76
N ARG A 268 6.08 -10.98 -27.92
CA ARG A 268 6.43 -11.85 -29.06
C ARG A 268 7.44 -11.23 -30.03
N ILE A 269 7.67 -9.92 -29.95
CA ILE A 269 8.53 -9.18 -30.88
C ILE A 269 9.82 -8.77 -30.15
N GLY A 270 10.93 -8.66 -30.89
CA GLY A 270 12.23 -8.25 -30.36
C GLY A 270 12.52 -6.75 -30.57
N GLY A 271 13.56 -6.26 -29.90
CA GLY A 271 14.14 -4.94 -30.16
C GLY A 271 13.26 -3.74 -29.78
N PHE A 272 13.34 -2.67 -30.58
CA PHE A 272 12.62 -1.41 -30.33
C PHE A 272 11.09 -1.60 -30.26
N LEU A 273 10.54 -2.43 -31.14
CA LEU A 273 9.09 -2.67 -31.21
C LEU A 273 8.54 -3.29 -29.92
N LYS A 274 9.33 -4.14 -29.24
CA LYS A 274 8.99 -4.69 -27.93
C LYS A 274 8.75 -3.59 -26.90
N SER A 275 9.73 -2.69 -26.76
CA SER A 275 9.67 -1.60 -25.79
C SER A 275 8.52 -0.65 -26.12
N PHE A 276 8.33 -0.31 -27.39
CA PHE A 276 7.23 0.55 -27.82
C PHE A 276 5.85 -0.06 -27.51
N LEU A 277 5.60 -1.31 -27.90
CA LEU A 277 4.33 -1.99 -27.66
C LEU A 277 4.07 -2.24 -26.18
N SER A 278 5.10 -2.62 -25.41
CA SER A 278 5.00 -2.80 -23.97
C SER A 278 4.67 -1.49 -23.25
N ASN A 279 5.26 -0.37 -23.69
CA ASN A 279 4.97 0.94 -23.14
C ASN A 279 3.54 1.40 -23.47
N LEU A 280 3.11 1.20 -24.72
CA LEU A 280 1.76 1.52 -25.14
C LEU A 280 0.72 0.67 -24.38
N ALA A 281 1.01 -0.63 -24.19
CA ALA A 281 0.21 -1.52 -23.35
C ALA A 281 0.10 -1.00 -21.91
N GLY A 282 1.22 -0.58 -21.31
CA GLY A 282 1.25 0.00 -19.97
C GLY A 282 0.43 1.29 -19.86
N ILE A 283 0.49 2.18 -20.87
CA ILE A 283 -0.33 3.39 -20.93
C ILE A 283 -1.81 3.02 -21.02
N CYS A 284 -2.21 2.15 -21.95
CA CYS A 284 -3.59 1.72 -22.12
C CYS A 284 -4.14 1.09 -20.84
N PHE A 285 -3.34 0.26 -20.17
CA PHE A 285 -3.70 -0.36 -18.90
C PHE A 285 -3.87 0.68 -17.78
N GLY A 286 -2.91 1.60 -17.65
CA GLY A 286 -2.96 2.67 -16.65
C GLY A 286 -4.16 3.60 -16.85
N VAL A 287 -4.43 4.01 -18.08
CA VAL A 287 -5.62 4.82 -18.41
C VAL A 287 -6.89 4.06 -18.08
N SER A 288 -6.98 2.77 -18.41
CA SER A 288 -8.15 1.95 -18.09
C SER A 288 -8.43 1.90 -16.58
N ILE A 289 -7.41 1.63 -15.77
CA ILE A 289 -7.54 1.58 -14.31
C ILE A 289 -7.97 2.92 -13.73
N LEU A 290 -7.37 4.02 -14.20
CA LEU A 290 -7.65 5.35 -13.67
C LEU A 290 -9.01 5.89 -14.12
N THR A 291 -9.42 5.60 -15.35
CA THR A 291 -10.68 6.11 -15.92
C THR A 291 -11.88 5.25 -15.58
N PHE A 292 -11.76 3.92 -15.41
CA PHE A 292 -12.91 3.04 -15.19
C PHE A 292 -13.82 3.46 -14.01
N PRO A 293 -13.33 3.60 -12.76
CA PRO A 293 -14.19 4.00 -11.64
C PRO A 293 -14.73 5.44 -11.82
N LEU A 294 -13.95 6.31 -12.44
CA LEU A 294 -14.34 7.69 -12.72
C LEU A 294 -15.47 7.75 -13.75
N LEU A 295 -15.37 7.00 -14.84
CA LEU A 295 -16.40 6.91 -15.88
C LEU A 295 -17.69 6.30 -15.32
N CYS A 296 -17.60 5.23 -14.53
CA CYS A 296 -18.77 4.66 -13.84
C CYS A 296 -19.51 5.73 -13.03
N LEU A 297 -18.76 6.51 -12.24
CA LEU A 297 -19.33 7.58 -11.43
C LEU A 297 -19.96 8.68 -12.30
N LEU A 298 -19.24 9.18 -13.32
CA LEU A 298 -19.73 10.26 -14.19
C LEU A 298 -20.98 9.88 -15.00
N PHE A 299 -21.07 8.61 -15.44
CA PHE A 299 -22.28 8.11 -16.10
C PHE A 299 -23.43 7.92 -15.12
N ALA A 300 -23.16 7.46 -13.90
CA ALA A 300 -24.18 7.34 -12.85
C ALA A 300 -24.76 8.70 -12.43
N THR A 301 -23.98 9.78 -12.57
CA THR A 301 -24.40 11.15 -12.27
C THR A 301 -24.97 11.91 -13.46
N GLU A 302 -25.24 11.22 -14.57
CA GLU A 302 -25.75 11.82 -15.82
C GLU A 302 -24.93 13.02 -16.29
N THR A 303 -23.61 13.02 -16.05
CA THR A 303 -22.74 14.11 -16.49
C THR A 303 -22.72 14.18 -18.01
N GLU A 304 -22.69 15.40 -18.55
CA GLU A 304 -22.67 15.63 -19.99
C GLU A 304 -21.54 14.89 -20.70
N PHE A 305 -21.87 14.26 -21.84
CA PHE A 305 -20.93 13.43 -22.59
C PHE A 305 -19.66 14.18 -23.02
N TYR A 306 -19.78 15.48 -23.34
CA TYR A 306 -18.64 16.35 -23.63
C TYR A 306 -17.64 16.39 -22.46
N ARG A 307 -18.12 16.61 -21.23
CA ARG A 307 -17.28 16.66 -20.03
C ARG A 307 -16.61 15.31 -19.77
N ILE A 308 -17.35 14.22 -19.92
CA ILE A 308 -16.83 12.85 -19.80
C ILE A 308 -15.68 12.62 -20.80
N SER A 309 -15.86 13.04 -22.05
CA SER A 309 -14.86 12.91 -23.11
C SER A 309 -13.60 13.73 -22.79
N CYS A 310 -13.73 14.98 -22.37
CA CYS A 310 -12.61 15.83 -21.97
C CYS A 310 -11.84 15.27 -20.77
N ILE A 311 -12.56 14.75 -19.76
CA ILE A 311 -11.97 14.09 -18.59
C ILE A 311 -11.15 12.87 -19.02
N TRP A 312 -11.72 12.01 -19.86
CA TRP A 312 -11.03 10.83 -20.35
C TRP A 312 -9.76 11.18 -21.14
N VAL A 313 -9.84 12.15 -22.07
CA VAL A 313 -8.70 12.63 -22.86
C VAL A 313 -7.61 13.22 -21.94
N SER A 314 -8.01 13.96 -20.90
CA SER A 314 -7.07 14.52 -19.93
C SER A 314 -6.30 13.45 -19.17
N VAL A 315 -6.99 12.40 -18.69
CA VAL A 315 -6.36 11.26 -18.03
C VAL A 315 -5.43 10.52 -18.99
N PHE A 316 -5.86 10.30 -20.23
CA PHE A 316 -5.04 9.69 -21.28
C PHE A 316 -3.75 10.47 -21.53
N PHE A 317 -3.85 11.79 -21.72
CA PHE A 317 -2.70 12.64 -22.00
C PHE A 317 -1.75 12.72 -20.80
N CYS A 318 -2.28 12.90 -19.58
CA CYS A 318 -1.46 12.94 -18.37
C CYS A 318 -0.72 11.62 -18.13
N THR A 319 -1.39 10.48 -18.34
CA THR A 319 -0.78 9.14 -18.18
C THR A 319 0.31 8.91 -19.23
N THR A 320 0.05 9.29 -20.48
CA THR A 320 1.02 9.19 -21.58
C THR A 320 2.25 10.05 -21.28
N LEU A 321 2.05 11.30 -20.87
CA LEU A 321 3.14 12.22 -20.52
C LEU A 321 3.95 11.69 -19.32
N ALA A 322 3.27 11.18 -18.29
CA ALA A 322 3.91 10.58 -17.12
C ALA A 322 4.81 9.40 -17.50
N SER A 323 4.31 8.54 -18.39
CA SER A 323 5.04 7.37 -18.88
C SER A 323 6.26 7.79 -19.71
N ILE A 324 6.09 8.66 -20.71
CA ILE A 324 7.18 9.08 -21.61
C ILE A 324 8.28 9.82 -20.85
N MET A 325 7.92 10.79 -20.01
CA MET A 325 8.89 11.65 -19.33
C MET A 325 9.65 10.94 -18.21
N ASN A 326 9.06 9.89 -17.63
CA ASN A 326 9.69 9.15 -16.53
C ASN A 326 10.14 7.74 -16.90
N TYR A 327 9.96 7.29 -18.15
CA TYR A 327 10.28 5.92 -18.56
C TYR A 327 11.69 5.49 -18.09
N LYS A 328 12.73 6.24 -18.47
CA LYS A 328 14.12 5.94 -18.08
C LYS A 328 14.35 5.95 -16.57
N LYS A 329 13.65 6.84 -15.85
CA LYS A 329 13.78 6.98 -14.40
C LYS A 329 13.10 5.84 -13.65
N LEU A 330 11.94 5.40 -14.13
CA LEU A 330 11.20 4.27 -13.56
C LEU A 330 11.92 2.95 -13.88
N ASP A 331 12.42 2.79 -15.11
CA ASP A 331 13.18 1.63 -15.54
C ASP A 331 14.44 1.43 -14.66
N ALA A 332 15.19 2.51 -14.41
CA ALA A 332 16.37 2.49 -13.54
C ALA A 332 16.06 2.14 -12.06
N ILE A 333 14.83 2.39 -11.59
CA ILE A 333 14.40 2.06 -10.21
C ILE A 333 14.12 0.57 -10.05
N PHE A 334 13.55 -0.08 -11.07
CA PHE A 334 13.02 -1.45 -10.98
C PHE A 334 13.93 -2.52 -11.59
N ILE A 335 14.92 -2.14 -12.41
CA ILE A 335 15.91 -3.06 -12.97
C ILE A 335 17.12 -3.27 -12.03
N ASN A 336 17.50 -2.24 -11.27
CA ASN A 336 18.45 -2.34 -10.15
C ASN A 336 17.69 -2.70 -8.85
#